data_AF-A0A815N8C5-F1
#
_entry.id   AF-A0A815N8C5-F1
#
_cell.length_a   1.000
_cell.length_b   1.000
_cell.length_c   1.000
_cell.angle_alpha   90.00
_cell.angle_beta   90.00
_cell.angle_gamma   90.00
#
_symmetry.space_group_name_H-M   'P 1'
#
loop_
_entity.id
_entity.type
_entity.pdbx_description
1 polymer ?
#
loop_
_entity_poly.entity_id
_entity_poly.type
_entity_poly.pdbx_seq_one_letter_code
_entity_poly.pdbx_strand_id
1 'polypeptide(L)'
;MTSTESELKPQANEVNAVIDKLTKHITNNQDRLDFLDILHQFRHTFDTSTATQAHVTIHHTIPTADARPTSVRPFYKTPQQREVLHKEVEKLLHDNVIRGSTSPWASP
;
A
#
# COMPACT_ATOMS: atom_id res chain seq x y z
N MET A 1 -5.46 23.02 -20.88
CA MET A 1 -5.04 23.67 -19.63
C MET A 1 -4.22 22.66 -18.88
N THR A 2 -2.95 22.98 -18.75
CA THR A 2 -1.85 22.12 -18.33
C THR A 2 -1.80 21.96 -16.82
N SER A 3 -1.30 20.80 -16.40
CA SER A 3 -0.60 20.56 -15.14
C SER A 3 -1.43 20.51 -13.86
N THR A 4 -1.67 19.29 -13.38
CA THR A 4 -1.53 18.89 -11.95
C THR A 4 -1.53 17.37 -11.87
N GLU A 5 -0.45 16.73 -12.33
CA GLU A 5 -0.20 15.30 -12.09
C GLU A 5 1.26 15.15 -11.65
N SER A 6 1.57 15.74 -10.50
CA SER A 6 2.88 15.61 -9.86
C SER A 6 2.78 16.14 -8.45
N GLU A 7 2.35 15.30 -7.51
CA GLU A 7 2.81 15.35 -6.11
C GLU A 7 2.24 14.13 -5.38
N LEU A 8 2.96 13.64 -4.37
CA LEU A 8 2.77 12.37 -3.64
C LEU A 8 3.56 11.18 -4.21
N LYS A 9 4.87 11.38 -4.45
CA LYS A 9 5.86 10.32 -4.24
C LYS A 9 6.62 10.61 -2.94
N PRO A 10 6.66 9.69 -1.97
CA PRO A 10 7.57 9.75 -0.84
C PRO A 10 8.97 9.73 -1.41
N GLN A 11 9.74 10.74 -1.03
CA GLN A 11 11.02 11.00 -1.65
C GLN A 11 11.96 9.84 -1.31
N ALA A 12 12.66 9.30 -2.31
CA ALA A 12 13.70 8.29 -2.13
C ALA A 12 14.74 8.64 -1.04
N ASN A 13 14.77 9.91 -0.61
CA ASN A 13 15.53 10.43 0.52
C ASN A 13 15.20 9.79 1.88
N GLU A 14 13.94 9.45 2.18
CA GLU A 14 13.59 8.91 3.50
C GLU A 14 14.12 7.49 3.72
N VAL A 15 14.02 6.63 2.69
CA VAL A 15 14.53 5.26 2.74
C VAL A 15 16.04 5.25 2.94
N ASN A 16 16.76 6.12 2.23
CA ASN A 16 18.22 6.21 2.37
C ASN A 16 18.61 6.62 3.80
N ALA A 17 17.90 7.59 4.40
CA ALA A 17 18.15 8.00 5.77
C ALA A 17 17.91 6.85 6.79
N VAL A 18 16.90 6.02 6.55
CA VAL A 18 16.63 4.82 7.37
C VAL A 18 17.72 3.77 7.20
N ILE A 19 18.15 3.50 5.96
CA ILE A 19 19.26 2.59 5.64
C ILE A 19 20.53 3.04 6.36
N ASP A 20 20.88 4.32 6.28
CA ASP A 20 22.08 4.88 6.93
C ASP A 20 22.02 4.77 8.45
N LYS A 21 20.85 5.06 9.04
CA LYS A 21 20.61 4.91 10.48
C LYS A 21 20.80 3.45 10.93
N LEU A 22 20.22 2.50 10.21
CA LEU A 22 20.24 1.09 10.58
C LEU A 22 21.62 0.45 10.36
N THR A 23 22.41 0.91 9.38
CA THR A 23 23.74 0.38 9.08
C THR A 23 24.88 1.01 9.87
N LYS A 24 24.60 2.02 10.71
CA LYS A 24 25.62 2.76 11.48
C LYS A 24 26.43 1.90 12.46
N HIS A 25 25.85 0.80 12.94
CA HIS A 25 26.49 -0.07 13.93
C HIS A 25 27.53 -1.04 13.32
N ILE A 26 27.66 -1.09 12.00
CA ILE A 26 28.59 -1.98 11.31
C ILE A 26 29.99 -1.36 11.37
N THR A 27 30.86 -1.94 12.21
CA THR A 27 32.20 -1.41 12.49
C THR A 27 33.20 -1.65 11.37
N ASN A 28 33.06 -2.74 10.60
CA ASN A 28 33.91 -2.99 9.44
C ASN A 28 33.43 -2.12 8.27
N ASN A 29 34.28 -1.21 7.81
CA ASN A 29 33.95 -0.28 6.74
C ASN A 29 33.68 -0.99 5.41
N GLN A 30 34.38 -2.08 5.09
CA GLN A 30 34.18 -2.78 3.82
C GLN A 30 32.82 -3.48 3.80
N ASP A 31 32.52 -4.26 4.84
CA ASP A 31 31.23 -4.95 4.97
C ASP A 31 30.06 -3.96 4.97
N ARG A 32 30.25 -2.78 5.59
CA ARG A 32 29.25 -1.72 5.60
C ARG A 32 28.99 -1.18 4.19
N LEU A 33 30.03 -0.95 3.40
CA LEU A 33 29.89 -0.48 2.03
C LEU A 33 29.20 -1.53 1.15
N ASP A 34 29.65 -2.78 1.22
CA ASP A 34 29.07 -3.88 0.45
C ASP A 34 27.57 -4.07 0.78
N PHE A 35 27.20 -3.93 2.05
CA PHE A 35 25.81 -4.02 2.48
C PHE A 35 24.96 -2.82 2.04
N LEU A 36 25.52 -1.61 2.10
CA LEU A 36 24.84 -0.41 1.62
C LEU A 36 24.54 -0.49 0.12
N ASP A 37 25.48 -1.00 -0.68
CA ASP A 37 25.28 -1.15 -2.13
C ASP A 37 24.07 -2.04 -2.44
N ILE A 38 23.91 -3.16 -1.73
CA ILE A 38 22.75 -4.06 -1.88
C ILE A 38 21.46 -3.35 -1.45
N LEU A 39 21.45 -2.70 -0.30
CA LEU A 39 20.25 -2.02 0.20
C LEU A 39 19.82 -0.87 -0.70
N HIS A 40 20.77 -0.11 -1.24
CA HIS A 40 20.47 0.95 -2.20
C HIS A 40 20.02 0.38 -3.56
N GLN A 41 20.59 -0.74 -4.02
CA GLN A 41 20.16 -1.44 -5.23
C GLN A 41 18.69 -1.86 -5.15
N PHE A 42 18.26 -2.41 -4.02
CA PHE A 42 16.87 -2.86 -3.79
C PHE A 42 16.01 -1.82 -3.07
N ARG A 43 16.43 -0.55 -2.98
CA ARG A 43 15.71 0.47 -2.19
C ARG A 43 14.24 0.65 -2.55
N HIS A 44 13.89 0.37 -3.81
CA HIS A 44 12.55 0.51 -4.37
C HIS A 44 11.57 -0.57 -3.89
N THR A 45 12.06 -1.67 -3.31
CA THR A 45 11.22 -2.73 -2.75
C THR A 45 10.81 -2.47 -1.32
N PHE A 46 11.48 -1.52 -0.64
CA PHE A 46 11.11 -1.14 0.72
C PHE A 46 9.86 -0.28 0.71
N ASP A 47 9.06 -0.46 1.76
CA ASP A 47 7.83 0.29 1.94
C ASP A 47 8.14 1.76 2.21
N THR A 48 7.77 2.62 1.27
CA THR A 48 7.93 4.07 1.36
C THR A 48 6.65 4.75 1.86
N SER A 49 5.70 4.00 2.44
CA SER A 49 4.36 4.45 2.83
C SER A 49 3.46 4.90 1.68
N THR A 50 3.90 4.75 0.42
CA THR A 50 3.01 4.84 -0.74
C THR A 50 2.43 3.49 -1.06
N ALA A 51 1.11 3.45 -1.14
CA ALA A 51 0.43 2.34 -1.76
C ALA A 51 0.94 2.21 -3.20
N THR A 52 1.58 1.08 -3.47
CA THR A 52 2.01 0.71 -4.82
C THR A 52 1.18 -0.49 -5.22
N GLN A 53 0.42 -0.34 -6.30
CA GLN A 53 -0.30 -1.48 -6.86
C GLN A 53 0.72 -2.46 -7.46
N ALA A 54 0.68 -3.70 -6.98
CA ALA A 54 1.49 -4.76 -7.55
C ALA A 54 1.05 -5.03 -9.00
N HIS A 55 1.94 -4.81 -9.95
CA HIS A 55 1.72 -5.15 -11.35
C HIS A 55 2.10 -6.61 -11.57
N VAL A 56 1.14 -7.51 -11.36
CA VAL A 56 1.32 -8.95 -11.54
C VAL A 56 0.51 -9.44 -12.75
N THR A 57 1.09 -10.34 -13.54
CA THR A 57 0.41 -10.97 -14.70
C THR A 57 -0.60 -12.02 -14.27
N ILE A 58 -0.42 -12.60 -13.07
CA ILE A 58 -1.29 -13.64 -12.53
C ILE A 58 -2.35 -12.99 -11.66
N HIS A 59 -3.62 -13.17 -12.03
CA HIS A 59 -4.75 -12.65 -11.26
C HIS A 59 -5.28 -13.69 -10.28
N HIS A 60 -5.57 -13.27 -9.06
CA HIS A 60 -6.23 -14.11 -8.07
C HIS A 60 -7.69 -14.36 -8.48
N THR A 61 -8.10 -15.64 -8.48
CA THR A 61 -9.48 -16.05 -8.78
C THR A 61 -10.04 -16.83 -7.59
N ILE A 62 -11.28 -16.52 -7.20
CA ILE A 62 -11.98 -17.19 -6.10
C ILE A 62 -13.07 -18.09 -6.70
N PRO A 63 -12.96 -19.42 -6.59
CA PRO A 63 -14.00 -20.34 -7.08
C PRO A 63 -15.20 -20.34 -6.12
N THR A 64 -16.36 -19.90 -6.60
CA THR A 64 -17.59 -19.81 -5.79
C THR A 64 -18.49 -21.05 -5.85
N ALA A 65 -18.17 -22.03 -6.71
CA ALA A 65 -18.98 -23.22 -6.97
C ALA A 65 -20.49 -22.87 -7.08
N ASP A 66 -21.37 -23.58 -6.36
CA ASP A 66 -22.83 -23.36 -6.35
C ASP A 66 -23.31 -22.36 -5.29
N ALA A 67 -22.39 -21.61 -4.66
CA ALA A 67 -22.75 -20.65 -3.62
C ALA A 67 -23.54 -19.48 -4.20
N ARG A 68 -24.68 -19.18 -3.57
CA ARG A 68 -25.51 -18.01 -3.93
C ARG A 68 -24.97 -16.73 -3.30
N PRO A 69 -25.13 -15.57 -3.95
CA PRO A 69 -24.71 -14.30 -3.38
C PRO A 69 -25.34 -14.02 -2.03
N THR A 70 -24.50 -13.61 -1.07
CA THR A 70 -24.94 -13.13 0.24
C THR A 70 -24.79 -11.61 0.30
N SER A 71 -25.89 -10.92 0.59
CA SER A 71 -25.92 -9.46 0.77
C SER A 71 -26.37 -9.14 2.20
N VAL A 72 -25.41 -8.82 3.05
CA VAL A 72 -25.63 -8.50 4.46
C VAL A 72 -25.55 -6.98 4.66
N ARG A 73 -26.42 -6.45 5.53
CA ARG A 73 -26.41 -5.01 5.87
C ARG A 73 -25.16 -4.67 6.70
N PRO A 74 -24.50 -3.52 6.45
CA PRO A 74 -23.39 -3.07 7.27
C PRO A 74 -23.75 -2.97 8.75
N PHE A 75 -22.79 -3.28 9.63
CA PHE A 75 -23.00 -3.10 11.06
C PHE A 75 -23.18 -1.62 11.41
N TYR A 76 -23.91 -1.37 12.51
CA TYR A 76 -23.98 -0.03 13.07
C TYR A 76 -22.57 0.46 13.47
N LYS A 77 -22.28 1.71 13.13
CA LYS A 77 -21.05 2.42 13.50
C LYS A 77 -21.42 3.76 14.12
N THR A 78 -20.73 4.14 15.18
CA THR A 78 -20.89 5.48 15.77
C THR A 78 -20.40 6.56 14.79
N PRO A 79 -20.78 7.84 14.98
CA PRO A 79 -20.31 8.93 14.11
C PRO A 79 -18.78 8.99 13.98
N GLN A 80 -18.05 8.81 15.09
CA GLN A 80 -16.58 8.79 15.10
C GLN A 80 -16.03 7.61 14.29
N GLN A 81 -16.60 6.42 14.45
CA GLN A 81 -16.18 5.24 13.69
C GLN A 81 -16.47 5.40 12.19
N ARG A 82 -17.60 6.03 11.83
CA ARG A 82 -17.93 6.33 10.43
C ARG A 82 -16.93 7.29 9.80
N GLU A 83 -16.47 8.30 10.54
CA GLU A 83 -15.48 9.25 10.06
C GLU A 83 -14.14 8.56 9.77
N VAL A 84 -13.66 7.73 10.70
CA VAL A 84 -12.42 6.95 10.51
C VAL A 84 -12.56 5.99 9.34
N LEU A 85 -13.67 5.26 9.25
CA LEU A 85 -13.96 4.34 8.15
C LEU A 85 -13.94 5.07 6.80
N HIS A 86 -14.57 6.23 6.72
CA HIS A 86 -14.62 7.01 5.48
C HIS A 86 -13.24 7.49 5.05
N LYS A 87 -12.42 7.98 5.99
CA LYS A 87 -11.03 8.38 5.70
C LYS A 87 -10.21 7.23 5.11
N GLU A 88 -10.34 6.02 5.67
CA GLU A 88 -9.61 4.86 5.15
C GLU A 88 -10.15 4.41 3.78
N VAL A 89 -11.47 4.44 3.56
CA VAL A 89 -12.07 4.13 2.26
C VAL A 89 -11.61 5.12 1.18
N GLU A 90 -11.61 6.41 1.47
CA GLU A 90 -11.11 7.44 0.53
C GLU A 90 -9.63 7.23 0.20
N LYS A 91 -8.80 6.90 1.20
CA LYS A 91 -7.40 6.54 0.98
C LYS A 91 -7.26 5.33 0.05
N LEU A 92 -7.99 4.25 0.31
CA LEU A 92 -7.93 3.03 -0.52
C LEU A 92 -8.45 3.26 -1.95
N LEU A 93 -9.44 4.15 -2.12
CA LEU A 93 -9.92 4.58 -3.44
C LEU A 93 -8.87 5.41 -4.18
N HIS A 94 -8.24 6.37 -3.50
CA HIS A 94 -7.15 7.18 -4.05
C HIS A 94 -5.97 6.31 -4.49
N ASP A 95 -5.64 5.30 -3.68
CA ASP A 95 -4.56 4.34 -3.91
C ASP A 95 -4.92 3.27 -4.98
N ASN A 96 -6.13 3.31 -5.56
CA ASN A 96 -6.67 2.34 -6.52
C ASN A 96 -6.66 0.87 -6.04
N VAL A 97 -6.67 0.67 -4.71
CA VAL A 97 -6.73 -0.67 -4.10
C VAL A 97 -8.16 -1.23 -4.16
N ILE A 98 -9.17 -0.36 -4.05
CA ILE A 98 -10.59 -0.71 -4.15
C ILE A 98 -11.29 0.16 -5.21
N ARG A 99 -12.51 -0.24 -5.59
CA ARG A 99 -13.36 0.52 -6.53
C ARG A 99 -14.83 0.38 -6.16
N GLY A 100 -15.64 1.33 -6.63
CA GLY A 100 -17.09 1.21 -6.59
C GLY A 100 -17.58 -0.04 -7.33
N SER A 101 -18.61 -0.70 -6.80
CA SER A 101 -19.15 -1.95 -7.34
C SER A 101 -20.65 -2.03 -7.11
N THR A 102 -21.35 -2.70 -8.03
CA THR A 102 -22.78 -3.05 -7.95
C THR A 102 -22.97 -4.56 -7.71
N SER A 103 -21.99 -5.20 -7.07
CA SER A 103 -21.98 -6.63 -6.78
C SER A 103 -23.20 -7.10 -5.97
N PRO A 104 -23.79 -8.27 -6.27
CA PRO A 104 -24.82 -8.88 -5.44
C PRO A 104 -24.24 -9.48 -4.13
N TRP A 105 -22.92 -9.52 -3.98
CA TRP A 105 -22.22 -9.94 -2.77
C TRP A 105 -21.84 -8.73 -1.90
N ALA A 106 -22.24 -8.73 -0.63
CA ALA A 106 -21.90 -7.70 0.35
C ALA A 106 -21.72 -8.33 1.75
N SER A 107 -20.57 -8.06 2.36
CA SER A 107 -20.21 -8.45 3.73
C SER A 107 -20.06 -7.20 4.61
N PRO A 108 -20.47 -7.24 5.89
CA PRO A 108 -20.57 -6.06 6.76
C PRO A 108 -19.26 -5.64 7.45
#